data_AF-A0A853MC96-F1
#
_entry.id   AF-A0A853MC96-F1
#
_cell.length_a   1.000
_cell.length_b   1.000
_cell.length_c   1.000
_cell.angle_alpha   90.00
_cell.angle_beta   90.00
_cell.angle_gamma   90.00
#
_symmetry.space_group_name_H-M   'P 1'
#
loop_
_entity.id
_entity.type
_entity.pdbx_description
1 polymer ?
#
loop_
_entity_poly.entity_id
_entity_poly.type
_entity_poly.pdbx_seq_one_letter_code
_entity_poly.pdbx_strand_id
1 'polypeptide(L)' 'MPIPDYQTLMLPVLRSAAQGEVKLGDIASSLAESLGLSEEEVSELLPSLPGDKGVEDEMWQ' A
#
# COMPACT_ATOMS: atom_id res chain seq x y z
N MET A 1 5.16 12.53 -8.22
CA MET A 1 6.45 12.88 -7.56
C MET A 1 7.50 11.84 -7.97
N PRO A 2 8.82 11.93 -7.63
CA PRO A 2 9.70 10.79 -7.84
C PRO A 2 9.15 9.57 -7.08
N ILE A 3 9.10 8.44 -7.76
CA ILE A 3 8.61 7.19 -7.21
C ILE A 3 9.44 6.82 -5.96
N PRO A 4 8.82 6.53 -4.80
CA PRO A 4 9.54 6.12 -3.60
C PRO A 4 10.36 4.84 -3.85
N ASP A 5 11.58 4.79 -3.32
CA ASP A 5 12.39 3.57 -3.44
C ASP A 5 11.90 2.46 -2.49
N TYR A 6 12.38 1.24 -2.74
CA TYR A 6 12.02 0.07 -1.96
C TYR A 6 12.29 0.24 -0.46
N GLN A 7 13.34 0.97 -0.09
CA GLN A 7 13.72 1.18 1.32
C GLN A 7 12.77 2.15 2.01
N THR A 8 12.33 3.19 1.31
CA THR A 8 11.31 4.16 1.73
C THR A 8 10.00 3.45 2.03
N LEU A 9 9.66 2.41 1.26
CA LEU A 9 8.47 1.59 1.48
C LEU A 9 8.65 0.54 2.59
N MET A 10 9.81 -0.14 2.66
CA MET A 10 10.02 -1.25 3.60
C MET A 10 10.36 -0.88 5.04
N LEU A 11 11.08 0.22 5.26
CA LEU A 11 11.44 0.59 6.62
C LEU A 11 10.19 0.85 7.51
N PRO A 12 9.14 1.53 7.03
CA PRO A 12 7.88 1.66 7.76
C PRO A 12 7.17 0.33 8.01
N VAL A 13 7.14 -0.58 7.03
CA VAL A 13 6.53 -1.91 7.17
C VAL A 13 7.20 -2.70 8.30
N LEU A 14 8.54 -2.71 8.33
CA LEU A 14 9.30 -3.40 9.37
C LEU A 14 9.06 -2.80 10.76
N ARG A 15 8.93 -1.46 10.86
CA ARG A 15 8.63 -0.78 12.13
C ARG A 15 7.23 -1.10 12.66
N SER A 16 6.24 -1.25 11.78
CA SER A 16 4.89 -1.65 12.16
C SER A 16 4.88 -3.11 12.63
N ALA A 17 5.54 -4.03 11.90
CA ALA A 17 5.63 -5.44 12.28
C ALA A 17 6.43 -5.68 13.58
N ALA A 18 7.38 -4.79 13.91
CA ALA A 18 8.13 -4.88 15.16
C ALA A 18 7.26 -4.68 16.42
N GLN A 19 6.06 -4.09 16.28
CA GLN A 19 5.13 -3.84 17.39
C GLN A 19 4.15 -5.01 17.61
N GLY A 20 4.16 -6.01 16.74
CA GLY A 20 3.27 -7.16 16.81
C GLY A 20 2.76 -7.58 15.43
N GLU A 21 1.83 -8.53 15.42
CA GLU A 21 1.15 -8.92 14.20
C GLU A 21 0.33 -7.75 13.65
N VAL A 22 0.49 -7.52 12.34
CA VAL A 22 -0.09 -6.39 11.63
C VAL A 22 -0.62 -6.88 10.29
N LYS A 23 -1.79 -6.40 9.88
CA LYS A 23 -2.29 -6.66 8.54
C LYS A 23 -1.54 -5.79 7.55
N LEU A 24 -1.03 -6.41 6.49
CA LEU A 24 -0.27 -5.70 5.48
C LEU A 24 -1.10 -4.61 4.79
N GLY A 25 -2.39 -4.84 4.57
CA GLY A 25 -3.34 -3.86 4.02
C GLY A 25 -3.42 -2.57 4.84
N ASP A 26 -3.52 -2.69 6.17
CA ASP A 26 -3.61 -1.52 7.06
C ASP A 26 -2.32 -0.68 7.00
N ILE A 27 -1.16 -1.33 6.87
CA ILE A 27 0.11 -0.62 6.69
C ILE A 27 0.15 0.09 5.34
N ALA A 28 -0.33 -0.55 4.28
CA ALA A 28 -0.33 0.03 2.94
C ALA A 28 -1.16 1.31 2.85
N SER A 29 -2.38 1.30 3.39
CA SER A 29 -3.24 2.47 3.45
C SER A 29 -2.58 3.60 4.24
N SER A 30 -2.03 3.29 5.42
CA SER A 30 -1.31 4.29 6.23
C SER A 30 -0.07 4.83 5.51
N LEU A 31 0.63 3.99 4.74
CA LEU A 31 1.79 4.40 3.97
C LEU A 31 1.42 5.33 2.84
N ALA A 32 0.37 4.99 2.09
CA ALA A 32 -0.17 5.79 1.01
C ALA A 32 -0.57 7.19 1.49
N GLU A 33 -1.28 7.26 2.61
CA GLU A 33 -1.64 8.53 3.26
C GLU A 33 -0.39 9.32 3.68
N SER A 34 0.59 8.67 4.31
CA SER A 34 1.80 9.32 4.82
C SER A 34 2.74 9.85 3.73
N LEU A 35 2.74 9.20 2.57
CA LEU A 35 3.57 9.52 1.41
C LEU A 35 2.82 10.38 0.39
N GLY A 36 1.51 10.61 0.59
CA GLY A 36 0.66 11.36 -0.32
C GLY A 36 0.50 10.70 -1.69
N LEU A 37 0.43 9.35 -1.72
CA LEU A 37 0.30 8.57 -2.94
C LEU A 37 -1.15 8.56 -3.43
N SER A 38 -1.35 8.64 -4.75
CA SER A 38 -2.65 8.37 -5.36
C SER A 38 -2.96 6.87 -5.36
N GLU A 39 -4.22 6.52 -5.57
CA GLU A 39 -4.65 5.12 -5.72
C GLU A 39 -3.94 4.43 -6.89
N GLU A 40 -3.73 5.13 -8.02
CA GLU A 40 -2.96 4.60 -9.14
C GLU A 40 -1.50 4.35 -8.75
N GLU A 41 -0.87 5.27 -8.02
CA GLU A 41 0.52 5.11 -7.55
C GLU A 41 0.63 3.93 -6.58
N VAL A 42 -0.36 3.71 -5.71
CA VAL A 42 -0.40 2.54 -4.82
C VAL A 42 -0.55 1.24 -5.61
N SER A 43 -1.44 1.20 -6.60
CA SER A 43 -1.64 0.04 -7.46
C SER A 43 -0.37 -0.34 -8.24
N GLU A 44 0.36 0.65 -8.75
CA GLU A 44 1.63 0.42 -9.45
C GLU A 44 2.77 0.00 -8.50
N LEU A 45 2.85 0.60 -7.31
CA LEU A 45 3.96 0.38 -6.37
C LEU A 45 3.79 -0.87 -5.51
N LEU A 46 2.55 -1.25 -5.23
CA LEU A 46 2.19 -2.29 -4.27
C LEU A 46 1.13 -3.23 -4.88
N PRO A 47 1.41 -3.91 -6.01
CA PRO A 47 0.42 -4.69 -6.76
C PRO A 47 -0.11 -5.93 -6.00
N SER A 48 0.54 -6.32 -4.90
CA SER A 48 0.12 -7.41 -4.02
C SER A 48 -0.81 -6.96 -2.88
N LEU A 49 -1.04 -5.66 -2.75
CA LEU A 49 -1.93 -5.09 -1.74
C LEU A 49 -3.31 -4.84 -2.35
N PRO A 50 -4.39 -5.18 -1.65
CA PRO A 50 -5.72 -4.85 -2.14
C PRO A 50 -5.85 -3.32 -2.14
N GLY A 51 -5.78 -2.69 -3.31
CA GLY A 51 -6.37 -1.38 -3.52
C GLY A 51 -7.86 -1.45 -3.22
N ASP A 52 -8.50 -0.34 -2.86
CA ASP A 52 -9.95 -0.30 -2.72
C ASP A 52 -10.56 -0.93 -3.99
N LYS A 53 -11.20 -2.09 -3.84
CA LYS A 53 -11.66 -2.96 -4.94
C LYS A 53 -12.91 -2.38 -5.61
N GLY A 54 -13.02 -1.06 -5.72
CA GLY A 54 -14.15 -0.36 -6.32
C GLY A 54 -14.33 -0.60 -7.83
N VAL A 55 -13.48 -1.44 -8.47
CA VAL A 55 -13.52 -1.69 -9.92
C VAL A 55 -13.44 -3.16 -10.31
N GLU A 56 -13.11 -4.09 -9.40
CA GLU A 56 -13.00 -5.52 -9.75
C GLU A 56 -14.34 -6.28 -9.71
N ASP A 57 -15.33 -5.79 -8.96
CA ASP A 57 -16.67 -6.41 -8.88
C ASP A 57 -17.48 -6.28 -10.19
N GLU A 58 -17.09 -5.39 -11.12
CA GLU A 58 -17.71 -5.25 -12.45
C GLU A 58 -17.07 -6.12 -13.53
N MET A 59 -15.86 -6.67 -13.31
CA MET A 59 -15.13 -7.41 -14.34
C MET A 59 -15.42 -8.93 -14.33
N TRP A 60 -16.14 -9.42 -13.31
CA TRP A 60 -16.57 -10.82 -13.18
C TRP A 60 -18.10 -11.00 -13.13
N GLN A 61 -18.87 -10.06 -13.69
CA GLN A 61 -20.30 -10.24 -14.00
C GLN A 61 -20.49 -10.87 -15.38
#